data_AF-A0A3A5R7E8-F1
#
_entry.id   AF-A0A3A5R7E8-F1
#
_cell.length_a   1.000
_cell.length_b   1.000
_cell.length_c   1.000
_cell.angle_alpha   90.00
_cell.angle_beta   90.00
_cell.angle_gamma   90.00
#
_symmetry.space_group_name_H-M   'P 1'
#
loop_
_entity.id
_entity.type
_entity.pdbx_description
1 polymer ?
#
loop_
_entity_poly.entity_id
_entity_poly.type
_entity_poly.pdbx_seq_one_letter_code
_entity_poly.pdbx_strand_id
1 'polypeptide(L)'
;MEPNMFCYQCQETAKGTGCILKGVCGKESHTAQAMDLLLFVVRGISVVADTLRKADSPVSEEVNIFVTDALFCTITNANFDDESILKRVDRGLALRNGLIQETKHNKVFLPQVDELTWQGTRDDYAEKAKTVGVLREQNEDLRSLKELLVYGLKGMAAYLEHAMRLGFNDDTVHVFMQRALATIAVESLSAEEWVKLVLEAGEFGVKTMALLDAANTGTYGNPEITKVNIGVKNRPGILISGHDLKDMEELLRQTEGTGIDVYTHGEMLPAHYYPAFKKYSHFVGNYGNAWWKQREEFTSFNGPILFTTNCIVPPLANAVYKERMFITNSTGYPGCKYIDKDAEGRKDFSEIIEIAKQCQPPVEIEHGEIIGGFAHNQVLQLADKVVDAVKTGAIRRFIVMAGCDGRMKSRDYYTEFAKALPQDTVILTAGCAKYRYNKLGLGDINGIPRVLDAGQCNDSYSLAVIAMKLKEVFRLNDINELPIVYNIAWYEQKAVIVLLALLSLGVKDIHLGPTLPAFLSPNVVKVLVDMFHIAGIGSVEDDLKKFGL
;
A
#
# COMPACT_ATOMS: atom_id res chain seq x y z
N MET A 1 -32.26 -0.91 -9.45
CA MET A 1 -31.38 -2.10 -9.49
C MET A 1 -31.02 -2.42 -8.06
N GLU A 2 -31.23 -3.67 -7.64
CA GLU A 2 -30.91 -4.11 -6.28
C GLU A 2 -29.37 -4.18 -6.10
N PRO A 3 -28.84 -3.80 -4.92
CA PRO A 3 -27.42 -3.96 -4.61
C PRO A 3 -27.03 -5.44 -4.68
N ASN A 4 -25.93 -5.75 -5.36
CA ASN A 4 -25.38 -7.12 -5.42
C ASN A 4 -23.96 -7.21 -4.83
N MET A 5 -23.43 -6.09 -4.32
CA MET A 5 -22.19 -6.00 -3.54
C MET A 5 -22.24 -4.75 -2.67
N PHE A 6 -21.31 -4.59 -1.73
CA PHE A 6 -21.02 -3.30 -1.11
C PHE A 6 -19.53 -3.18 -0.82
N CYS A 7 -18.86 -2.21 -1.44
CA CYS A 7 -17.44 -1.98 -1.21
C CYS A 7 -17.13 -0.48 -1.27
N TYR A 8 -16.49 0.03 -0.22
CA TYR A 8 -16.11 1.45 -0.12
C TYR A 8 -14.67 1.70 0.33
N GLN A 9 -13.82 0.67 0.29
CA GLN A 9 -12.46 0.70 0.86
C GLN A 9 -11.45 1.62 0.15
N CYS A 10 -11.80 2.20 -1.01
CA CYS A 10 -10.90 3.05 -1.79
C CYS A 10 -11.51 4.41 -2.11
N GLN A 11 -10.64 5.38 -2.35
CA GLN A 11 -11.02 6.78 -2.60
C GLN A 11 -11.98 6.94 -3.79
N GLU A 12 -11.88 6.09 -4.81
CA GLU A 12 -12.72 6.16 -6.02
C GLU A 12 -14.05 5.41 -5.90
N THR A 13 -14.47 5.03 -4.69
CA THR A 13 -15.76 4.38 -4.50
C THR A 13 -16.91 5.20 -5.10
N ALA A 14 -17.90 4.51 -5.68
CA ALA A 14 -18.94 5.15 -6.45
C ALA A 14 -19.69 6.19 -5.60
N LYS A 15 -19.85 7.41 -6.15
CA LYS A 15 -20.52 8.55 -5.51
C LYS A 15 -19.92 8.98 -4.16
N GLY A 16 -18.72 8.50 -3.80
CA GLY A 16 -18.15 8.73 -2.47
C GLY A 16 -18.92 8.04 -1.34
N THR A 17 -19.71 7.00 -1.64
CA THR A 17 -20.52 6.29 -0.64
C THR A 17 -20.31 4.77 -0.67
N GLY A 18 -20.26 4.16 -1.85
CA GLY A 18 -20.14 2.70 -1.97
C GLY A 18 -20.39 2.19 -3.39
N CYS A 19 -19.55 1.26 -3.85
CA CYS A 19 -19.81 0.47 -5.05
C CYS A 19 -20.83 -0.63 -4.74
N ILE A 20 -22.00 -0.58 -5.38
CA ILE A 20 -23.13 -1.47 -5.10
C ILE A 20 -23.54 -2.43 -6.24
N LEU A 21 -23.00 -2.21 -7.45
CA LEU A 21 -23.25 -3.04 -8.64
C LEU A 21 -21.97 -3.65 -9.21
N LYS A 22 -20.94 -2.80 -9.33
CA LYS A 22 -19.60 -3.10 -9.79
C LYS A 22 -18.64 -2.07 -9.20
N GLY A 23 -17.42 -2.48 -8.88
CA GLY A 23 -16.37 -1.57 -8.44
C GLY A 23 -15.95 -0.60 -9.54
N VAL A 24 -15.69 0.66 -9.19
CA VAL A 24 -15.07 1.63 -10.13
C VAL A 24 -13.70 1.14 -10.59
N CYS A 25 -13.00 0.36 -9.76
CA CYS A 25 -11.77 -0.35 -10.11
C CYS A 25 -11.96 -1.49 -11.13
N GLY A 26 -13.21 -1.85 -11.45
CA GLY A 26 -13.56 -2.98 -12.32
C GLY A 26 -13.78 -4.31 -11.59
N LYS A 27 -13.71 -4.34 -10.25
CA LYS A 27 -14.05 -5.52 -9.44
C LYS A 27 -15.52 -5.88 -9.63
N GLU A 28 -15.79 -7.12 -10.06
CA GLU A 28 -17.15 -7.63 -10.22
C GLU A 28 -17.78 -7.97 -8.86
N SER A 29 -19.12 -8.06 -8.82
CA SER A 29 -19.85 -8.30 -7.59
C SER A 29 -19.54 -9.66 -6.96
N HIS A 30 -19.39 -10.72 -7.77
CA HIS A 30 -19.00 -12.05 -7.29
C HIS A 30 -17.57 -12.05 -6.69
N THR A 31 -16.63 -11.31 -7.27
CA THR A 31 -15.29 -11.15 -6.70
C THR A 31 -15.33 -10.40 -5.38
N ALA A 32 -16.15 -9.35 -5.27
CA ALA A 32 -16.33 -8.63 -4.01
C ALA A 32 -16.92 -9.52 -2.91
N GLN A 33 -17.94 -10.32 -3.25
CA GLN A 33 -18.55 -11.30 -2.36
C GLN A 33 -17.54 -12.37 -1.90
N ALA A 34 -16.71 -12.89 -2.80
CA ALA A 34 -15.65 -13.84 -2.45
C ALA A 34 -14.62 -13.24 -1.48
N MET A 35 -14.25 -11.96 -1.65
CA MET A 35 -13.38 -11.25 -0.70
C MET A 35 -14.05 -11.07 0.67
N ASP A 36 -15.33 -10.72 0.71
CA ASP A 36 -16.08 -10.57 1.96
C ASP A 36 -16.16 -11.90 2.73
N LEU A 37 -16.40 -13.00 2.01
CA LEU A 37 -16.37 -14.35 2.58
C LEU A 37 -14.97 -14.74 3.10
N LEU A 38 -13.91 -14.42 2.35
CA LEU A 38 -12.54 -14.65 2.81
C LEU A 38 -12.26 -13.89 4.12
N LEU A 39 -12.66 -12.62 4.22
CA LEU A 39 -12.48 -11.84 5.45
C LEU A 39 -13.31 -12.38 6.62
N PHE A 40 -14.49 -12.96 6.35
CA PHE A 40 -15.26 -13.68 7.36
C PHE A 40 -14.53 -14.90 7.90
N VAL A 41 -13.96 -15.74 7.02
CA VAL A 41 -13.17 -16.90 7.42
C VAL A 41 -11.92 -16.49 8.19
N VAL A 42 -11.22 -15.44 7.73
CA VAL A 42 -10.03 -14.89 8.39
C VAL A 42 -10.35 -14.37 9.80
N ARG A 43 -11.51 -13.71 10.00
CA ARG A 43 -11.96 -13.36 11.36
C ARG A 43 -12.13 -14.61 12.23
N GLY A 44 -12.73 -15.68 11.70
CA GLY A 44 -12.87 -16.95 12.42
C GLY A 44 -11.54 -17.57 12.84
N ILE A 45 -10.56 -17.62 11.92
CA ILE A 45 -9.19 -18.08 12.23
C ILE A 45 -8.59 -17.23 13.36
N SER A 46 -8.69 -15.91 13.23
CA SER A 46 -8.17 -14.95 14.20
C SER A 46 -8.81 -15.08 15.58
N VAL A 47 -10.11 -15.35 15.67
CA VAL A 47 -10.79 -15.63 16.95
C VAL A 47 -10.19 -16.86 17.63
N VAL A 48 -9.99 -17.95 16.91
CA VAL A 48 -9.41 -19.16 17.48
C VAL A 48 -7.96 -18.93 17.91
N ALA A 49 -7.17 -18.30 17.05
CA ALA A 49 -5.76 -18.00 17.32
C ALA A 49 -5.57 -17.07 18.53
N ASP A 50 -6.37 -16.00 18.65
CA ASP A 50 -6.36 -15.10 19.80
C ASP A 50 -6.78 -15.83 21.09
N THR A 51 -7.80 -16.68 21.02
CA THR A 51 -8.26 -17.48 22.19
C THR A 51 -7.18 -18.47 22.64
N LEU A 52 -6.52 -19.16 21.71
CA LEU A 52 -5.40 -20.08 22.02
C LEU A 52 -4.25 -19.32 22.70
N ARG A 53 -3.85 -18.16 22.17
CA ARG A 53 -2.78 -17.35 22.78
C ARG A 53 -3.13 -16.85 24.17
N LYS A 54 -4.37 -16.43 24.41
CA LYS A 54 -4.87 -16.03 25.74
C LYS A 54 -4.86 -17.18 26.75
N ALA A 55 -4.87 -18.43 26.27
CA ALA A 55 -4.74 -19.63 27.07
C ALA A 55 -3.31 -20.21 27.04
N ASP A 56 -2.31 -19.39 26.70
CA ASP A 56 -0.89 -19.77 26.60
C ASP A 56 -0.61 -20.98 25.70
N SER A 57 -1.49 -21.22 24.71
CA SER A 57 -1.33 -22.27 23.71
C SER A 57 -0.63 -21.72 22.46
N PRO A 58 0.31 -22.47 21.85
CA PRO A 58 1.00 -22.04 20.65
C PRO A 58 0.04 -21.96 19.46
N VAL A 59 0.33 -21.04 18.53
CA VAL A 59 -0.35 -20.92 17.24
C VAL A 59 0.72 -21.06 16.15
N SER A 60 0.46 -21.88 15.13
CA SER A 60 1.45 -22.15 14.09
C SER A 60 1.74 -20.91 13.22
N GLU A 61 2.97 -20.83 12.70
CA GLU A 61 3.39 -19.78 11.77
C GLU A 61 2.55 -19.78 10.48
N GLU A 62 2.02 -20.93 10.07
CA GLU A 62 1.13 -21.03 8.92
C GLU A 62 -0.10 -20.11 9.06
N VAL A 63 -0.64 -19.97 10.27
CA VAL A 63 -1.77 -19.05 10.55
C VAL A 63 -1.36 -17.61 10.32
N ASN A 64 -0.17 -17.22 10.79
CA ASN A 64 0.39 -15.88 10.61
C ASN A 64 0.55 -15.53 9.13
N ILE A 65 1.16 -16.44 8.36
CA ILE A 65 1.35 -16.30 6.90
C ILE A 65 0.00 -16.20 6.19
N PHE A 66 -0.94 -17.09 6.51
CA PHE A 66 -2.25 -17.13 5.85
C PHE A 66 -3.07 -15.87 6.09
N VAL A 67 -3.15 -15.39 7.34
CA VAL A 67 -3.90 -14.16 7.67
C VAL A 67 -3.32 -12.95 6.94
N THR A 68 -1.99 -12.88 6.85
CA THR A 68 -1.28 -11.79 6.16
C THR A 68 -1.59 -11.79 4.66
N ASP A 69 -1.42 -12.93 3.97
CA ASP A 69 -1.73 -13.05 2.52
C ASP A 69 -3.22 -12.78 2.24
N ALA A 70 -4.13 -13.31 3.06
CA ALA A 70 -5.57 -13.12 2.87
C ALA A 70 -6.00 -11.65 3.04
N LEU A 71 -5.37 -10.91 3.96
CA LEU A 71 -5.59 -9.46 4.07
C LEU A 71 -5.04 -8.72 2.85
N PHE A 72 -3.80 -9.02 2.43
CA PHE A 72 -3.17 -8.33 1.31
C PHE A 72 -3.88 -8.61 -0.02
N CYS A 73 -4.28 -9.85 -0.30
CA CYS A 73 -4.95 -10.19 -1.57
C CYS A 73 -6.31 -9.47 -1.75
N THR A 74 -6.90 -8.93 -0.68
CA THR A 74 -8.16 -8.17 -0.70
C THR A 74 -7.97 -6.65 -0.74
N ILE A 75 -6.73 -6.16 -0.88
CA ILE A 75 -6.45 -4.75 -1.17
C ILE A 75 -6.97 -4.38 -2.56
N THR A 76 -7.32 -3.11 -2.75
CA THR A 76 -7.76 -2.58 -4.04
C THR A 76 -6.71 -2.83 -5.13
N ASN A 77 -7.17 -3.40 -6.24
CA ASN A 77 -6.36 -3.73 -7.42
C ASN A 77 -5.29 -4.82 -7.20
N ALA A 78 -5.41 -5.64 -6.15
CA ALA A 78 -4.49 -6.77 -5.92
C ALA A 78 -4.93 -8.04 -6.67
N ASN A 79 -6.15 -8.52 -6.41
CA ASN A 79 -6.64 -9.78 -6.94
C ASN A 79 -8.06 -9.64 -7.52
N PHE A 80 -8.25 -10.04 -8.78
CA PHE A 80 -9.53 -10.08 -9.50
C PHE A 80 -9.91 -11.51 -9.92
N ASP A 81 -9.15 -12.51 -9.50
CA ASP A 81 -9.36 -13.91 -9.84
C ASP A 81 -10.17 -14.58 -8.73
N ASP A 82 -11.44 -14.89 -9.02
CA ASP A 82 -12.33 -15.51 -8.05
C ASP A 82 -11.79 -16.83 -7.56
N GLU A 83 -11.22 -17.67 -8.43
CA GLU A 83 -10.75 -18.98 -8.00
C GLU A 83 -9.49 -18.87 -7.15
N SER A 84 -8.63 -17.89 -7.41
CA SER A 84 -7.53 -17.55 -6.52
C SER A 84 -8.01 -17.16 -5.11
N ILE A 85 -9.15 -16.47 -5.00
CA ILE A 85 -9.75 -16.05 -3.73
C ILE A 85 -10.49 -17.22 -3.06
N LEU A 86 -11.28 -18.00 -3.81
CA LEU A 86 -12.05 -19.11 -3.28
C LEU A 86 -11.16 -20.26 -2.79
N LYS A 87 -10.01 -20.53 -3.44
CA LYS A 87 -8.99 -21.43 -2.89
C LYS A 87 -8.48 -20.99 -1.52
N ARG A 88 -8.36 -19.68 -1.29
CA ARG A 88 -8.00 -19.16 0.05
C ARG A 88 -9.14 -19.36 1.03
N VAL A 89 -10.41 -19.21 0.62
CA VAL A 89 -11.57 -19.53 1.46
C VAL A 89 -11.52 -21.00 1.90
N ASP A 90 -11.33 -21.93 0.96
CA ASP A 90 -11.25 -23.36 1.24
C ASP A 90 -10.12 -23.67 2.24
N ARG A 91 -8.92 -23.15 1.98
CA ARG A 91 -7.76 -23.32 2.88
C ARG A 91 -8.01 -22.71 4.25
N GLY A 92 -8.62 -21.53 4.30
CA GLY A 92 -8.94 -20.85 5.54
C GLY A 92 -9.94 -21.61 6.40
N LEU A 93 -10.95 -22.23 5.79
CA LEU A 93 -11.90 -23.09 6.52
C LEU A 93 -11.23 -24.34 7.08
N ALA A 94 -10.34 -24.96 6.31
CA ALA A 94 -9.54 -26.10 6.78
C ALA A 94 -8.65 -25.70 7.97
N LEU A 95 -7.93 -24.59 7.87
CA LEU A 95 -7.09 -24.05 8.96
C LEU A 95 -7.90 -23.73 10.21
N ARG A 96 -8.99 -22.99 10.07
CA ARG A 96 -9.91 -22.67 11.18
C ARG A 96 -10.41 -23.93 11.86
N ASN A 97 -10.86 -24.91 11.09
CA ASN A 97 -11.41 -26.15 11.63
C ASN A 97 -10.33 -26.99 12.33
N GLY A 98 -9.09 -26.99 11.84
CA GLY A 98 -7.94 -27.58 12.52
C GLY A 98 -7.67 -26.94 13.87
N LEU A 99 -7.58 -25.60 13.92
CA LEU A 99 -7.40 -24.85 15.17
C LEU A 99 -8.54 -25.09 16.17
N ILE A 100 -9.78 -25.24 15.71
CA ILE A 100 -10.92 -25.60 16.58
C ILE A 100 -10.75 -27.00 17.20
N GLN A 101 -10.08 -27.94 16.54
CA GLN A 101 -9.77 -29.24 17.18
C GLN A 101 -8.64 -29.10 18.20
N GLU A 102 -7.65 -28.25 17.93
CA GLU A 102 -6.58 -27.95 18.89
C GLU A 102 -7.13 -27.34 20.17
N THR A 103 -8.12 -26.44 20.09
CA THR A 103 -8.74 -25.88 21.30
C THR A 103 -9.43 -26.94 22.15
N LYS A 104 -10.10 -27.92 21.52
CA LYS A 104 -10.71 -29.06 22.23
C LYS A 104 -9.67 -29.93 22.90
N HIS A 105 -8.55 -30.20 22.23
CA HIS A 105 -7.42 -30.94 22.81
C HIS A 105 -6.85 -30.22 24.04
N ASN A 106 -6.68 -28.90 23.92
CA ASN A 106 -6.13 -28.04 24.98
C ASN A 106 -7.17 -27.63 26.04
N LYS A 107 -8.43 -28.08 25.92
CA LYS A 107 -9.57 -27.72 26.80
C LYS A 107 -9.80 -26.20 26.89
N VAL A 108 -9.59 -25.50 25.78
CA VAL A 108 -9.82 -24.06 25.63
C VAL A 108 -11.24 -23.83 25.11
N PHE A 109 -12.01 -22.98 25.78
CA PHE A 109 -13.37 -22.65 25.40
C PHE A 109 -13.39 -21.54 24.36
N LEU A 110 -14.17 -21.75 23.28
CA LEU A 110 -14.36 -20.78 22.21
C LEU A 110 -15.66 -20.00 22.37
N PRO A 111 -15.72 -18.74 21.94
CA PRO A 111 -16.96 -17.96 21.90
C PRO A 111 -17.94 -18.54 20.87
N GLN A 112 -19.23 -18.29 21.06
CA GLN A 112 -20.29 -18.69 20.14
C GLN A 112 -20.54 -17.58 19.12
N VAL A 113 -19.79 -17.59 18.03
CA VAL A 113 -19.92 -16.62 16.93
C VAL A 113 -20.04 -17.33 15.58
N ASP A 114 -20.74 -16.68 14.64
CA ASP A 114 -21.04 -17.21 13.32
C ASP A 114 -19.77 -17.61 12.54
N GLU A 115 -18.71 -16.81 12.67
CA GLU A 115 -17.37 -17.07 12.12
C GLU A 115 -16.81 -18.45 12.48
N LEU A 116 -17.19 -19.03 13.63
CA LEU A 116 -16.74 -20.33 14.11
C LEU A 116 -17.75 -21.44 13.84
N THR A 117 -19.04 -21.14 13.91
CA THR A 117 -20.11 -22.15 13.80
C THR A 117 -20.48 -22.47 12.36
N TRP A 118 -20.23 -21.57 11.40
CA TRP A 118 -20.56 -21.81 10.00
C TRP A 118 -19.62 -22.85 9.35
N GLN A 119 -20.19 -23.92 8.81
CA GLN A 119 -19.48 -25.07 8.20
C GLN A 119 -19.91 -25.31 6.74
N GLY A 120 -20.21 -24.24 6.00
CA GLY A 120 -20.65 -24.35 4.61
C GLY A 120 -19.54 -24.80 3.65
N THR A 121 -19.98 -25.23 2.47
CA THR A 121 -19.14 -25.68 1.35
C THR A 121 -19.18 -24.69 0.20
N ARG A 122 -18.47 -24.95 -0.91
CA ARG A 122 -18.49 -24.08 -2.10
C ARG A 122 -19.90 -23.76 -2.61
N ASP A 123 -20.85 -24.69 -2.49
CA ASP A 123 -22.25 -24.48 -2.89
C ASP A 123 -22.96 -23.42 -2.02
N ASP A 124 -22.50 -23.22 -0.78
CA ASP A 124 -23.06 -22.28 0.18
C ASP A 124 -22.39 -20.88 0.12
N TYR A 125 -21.24 -20.76 -0.55
CA TYR A 125 -20.39 -19.56 -0.49
C TYR A 125 -21.10 -18.31 -0.98
N ALA A 126 -21.82 -18.41 -2.10
CA ALA A 126 -22.52 -17.27 -2.70
C ALA A 126 -23.63 -16.75 -1.77
N GLU A 127 -24.31 -17.63 -1.04
CA GLU A 127 -25.37 -17.23 -0.11
C GLU A 127 -24.76 -16.63 1.16
N LYS A 128 -23.73 -17.27 1.72
CA LYS A 128 -23.04 -16.76 2.92
C LYS A 128 -22.42 -15.38 2.68
N ALA A 129 -21.80 -15.17 1.52
CA ALA A 129 -21.14 -13.91 1.19
C ALA A 129 -22.09 -12.70 1.27
N LYS A 130 -23.39 -12.88 0.98
CA LYS A 130 -24.40 -11.81 1.06
C LYS A 130 -24.62 -11.28 2.47
N THR A 131 -24.34 -12.08 3.50
CA THR A 131 -24.66 -11.74 4.90
C THR A 131 -23.44 -11.31 5.71
N VAL A 132 -22.22 -11.51 5.20
CA VAL A 132 -20.97 -11.35 5.98
C VAL A 132 -20.08 -10.17 5.54
N GLY A 133 -20.53 -9.40 4.55
CA GLY A 133 -19.84 -8.21 4.05
C GLY A 133 -19.87 -7.03 5.00
N VAL A 134 -19.53 -5.84 4.48
CA VAL A 134 -19.42 -4.58 5.23
C VAL A 134 -20.72 -4.21 5.96
N LEU A 135 -21.86 -4.42 5.31
CA LEU A 135 -23.18 -4.04 5.84
C LEU A 135 -23.72 -4.99 6.92
N ARG A 136 -22.94 -5.99 7.37
CA ARG A 136 -23.32 -6.84 8.51
C ARG A 136 -23.48 -6.02 9.79
N GLU A 137 -22.65 -4.99 9.97
CA GLU A 137 -22.74 -4.04 11.08
C GLU A 137 -23.75 -2.94 10.71
N GLN A 138 -24.89 -2.93 11.38
CA GLN A 138 -25.98 -2.00 11.08
C GLN A 138 -25.67 -0.60 11.59
N ASN A 139 -25.01 -0.48 12.74
CA ASN A 139 -24.64 0.82 13.31
C ASN A 139 -23.55 1.47 12.45
N GLU A 140 -23.85 2.64 11.88
CA GLU A 140 -22.95 3.31 10.94
C GLU A 140 -21.61 3.73 11.56
N ASP A 141 -21.60 4.17 12.82
CA ASP A 141 -20.38 4.60 13.50
C ASP A 141 -19.50 3.41 13.86
N LEU A 142 -20.11 2.32 14.36
CA LEU A 142 -19.37 1.08 14.62
C LEU A 142 -18.84 0.46 13.32
N ARG A 143 -19.65 0.47 12.25
CA ARG A 143 -19.23 0.01 10.92
C ARG A 143 -18.05 0.85 10.43
N SER A 144 -18.12 2.17 10.59
CA SER A 144 -17.07 3.08 10.20
C SER A 144 -15.74 2.78 10.91
N LEU A 145 -15.75 2.63 12.24
CA LEU A 145 -14.54 2.33 13.02
C LEU A 145 -13.99 0.93 12.72
N LYS A 146 -14.86 -0.09 12.64
CA LYS A 146 -14.45 -1.47 12.31
C LYS A 146 -13.82 -1.55 10.93
N GLU A 147 -14.41 -0.90 9.92
CA GLU A 147 -13.88 -0.94 8.56
C GLU A 147 -12.63 -0.07 8.40
N LEU A 148 -12.52 1.08 9.09
CA LEU A 148 -11.27 1.85 9.20
C LEU A 148 -10.14 0.97 9.76
N LEU A 149 -10.41 0.21 10.83
CA LEU A 149 -9.46 -0.73 11.41
C LEU A 149 -9.09 -1.83 10.40
N VAL A 150 -10.06 -2.53 9.80
CA VAL A 150 -9.80 -3.58 8.79
C VAL A 150 -8.94 -3.05 7.65
N TYR A 151 -9.21 -1.85 7.15
CA TYR A 151 -8.43 -1.25 6.06
C TYR A 151 -7.01 -0.87 6.51
N GLY A 152 -6.82 -0.39 7.73
CA GLY A 152 -5.49 -0.26 8.33
C GLY A 152 -4.75 -1.60 8.42
N LEU A 153 -5.40 -2.66 8.89
CA LEU A 153 -4.81 -4.00 9.00
C LEU A 153 -4.42 -4.57 7.63
N LYS A 154 -5.20 -4.32 6.57
CA LYS A 154 -4.82 -4.72 5.21
C LYS A 154 -3.53 -4.03 4.77
N GLY A 155 -3.42 -2.71 4.97
CA GLY A 155 -2.20 -1.96 4.67
C GLY A 155 -1.00 -2.47 5.46
N MET A 156 -1.20 -2.76 6.75
CA MET A 156 -0.18 -3.35 7.63
C MET A 156 0.29 -4.72 7.14
N ALA A 157 -0.65 -5.61 6.81
CA ALA A 157 -0.36 -6.94 6.27
C ALA A 157 0.47 -6.87 4.99
N ALA A 158 0.21 -5.88 4.13
CA ALA A 158 0.99 -5.69 2.90
C ALA A 158 2.47 -5.40 3.19
N TYR A 159 2.74 -4.47 4.13
CA TYR A 159 4.12 -4.16 4.52
C TYR A 159 4.80 -5.32 5.25
N LEU A 160 4.06 -6.02 6.11
CA LEU A 160 4.57 -7.19 6.81
C LEU A 160 4.94 -8.32 5.83
N GLU A 161 4.11 -8.60 4.82
CA GLU A 161 4.40 -9.65 3.84
C GLU A 161 5.69 -9.36 3.06
N HIS A 162 5.94 -8.10 2.73
CA HIS A 162 7.21 -7.70 2.09
C HIS A 162 8.42 -7.92 3.00
N ALA A 163 8.32 -7.58 4.30
CA ALA A 163 9.38 -7.83 5.25
C ALA A 163 9.66 -9.33 5.39
N MET A 164 8.60 -10.16 5.48
CA MET A 164 8.69 -11.61 5.61
C MET A 164 9.40 -12.26 4.42
N ARG A 165 9.19 -11.76 3.20
CA ARG A 165 9.90 -12.25 1.99
C ARG A 165 11.40 -11.99 2.02
N LEU A 166 11.85 -11.04 2.82
CA LEU A 166 13.27 -10.77 3.07
C LEU A 166 13.79 -11.47 4.34
N GLY A 167 12.97 -12.32 4.98
CA GLY A 167 13.34 -13.02 6.21
C GLY A 167 13.17 -12.20 7.49
N PHE A 168 12.52 -11.04 7.42
CA PHE A 168 12.22 -10.20 8.58
C PHE A 168 10.77 -10.42 9.00
N ASN A 169 10.57 -10.89 10.23
CA ASN A 169 9.24 -11.15 10.76
C ASN A 169 9.17 -10.70 12.22
N ASP A 170 8.02 -10.14 12.62
CA ASP A 170 7.75 -9.78 14.01
C ASP A 170 6.39 -10.36 14.43
N ASP A 171 6.44 -11.38 15.29
CA ASP A 171 5.26 -12.09 15.77
C ASP A 171 4.25 -11.19 16.47
N THR A 172 4.70 -10.10 17.11
CA THR A 172 3.78 -9.19 17.80
C THR A 172 2.84 -8.48 16.84
N VAL A 173 3.26 -8.25 15.58
CA VAL A 173 2.41 -7.66 14.54
C VAL A 173 1.33 -8.66 14.13
N HIS A 174 1.68 -9.94 13.97
CA HIS A 174 0.71 -11.01 13.70
C HIS A 174 -0.30 -11.16 14.83
N VAL A 175 0.19 -11.16 16.08
CA VAL A 175 -0.66 -11.22 17.27
C VAL A 175 -1.64 -10.05 17.29
N PHE A 176 -1.17 -8.83 17.03
CA PHE A 176 -2.03 -7.65 16.98
C PHE A 176 -3.10 -7.76 15.89
N MET A 177 -2.72 -8.08 14.65
CA MET A 177 -3.67 -8.19 13.54
C MET A 177 -4.76 -9.22 13.84
N GLN A 178 -4.39 -10.38 14.38
CA GLN A 178 -5.33 -11.44 14.72
C GLN A 178 -6.20 -11.05 15.92
N ARG A 179 -5.64 -10.42 16.96
CA ARG A 179 -6.42 -9.88 18.09
C ARG A 179 -7.44 -8.85 17.62
N ALA A 180 -7.04 -7.90 16.77
CA ALA A 180 -7.93 -6.87 16.24
C ALA A 180 -9.09 -7.47 15.40
N LEU A 181 -8.79 -8.45 14.54
CA LEU A 181 -9.79 -9.20 13.78
C LEU A 181 -10.73 -10.02 14.67
N ALA A 182 -10.20 -10.63 15.72
CA ALA A 182 -10.99 -11.34 16.71
C ALA A 182 -11.94 -10.39 17.44
N THR A 183 -11.44 -9.24 17.91
CA THR A 183 -12.22 -8.19 18.57
C THR A 183 -13.38 -7.71 17.69
N ILE A 184 -13.17 -7.55 16.39
CA ILE A 184 -14.26 -7.20 15.43
C ILE A 184 -15.38 -8.24 15.41
N ALA A 185 -15.06 -9.52 15.58
CA ALA A 185 -16.02 -10.62 15.52
C ALA A 185 -16.74 -10.87 16.85
N VAL A 186 -16.05 -10.71 17.99
CA VAL A 186 -16.55 -11.19 19.29
C VAL A 186 -16.93 -10.08 20.27
N GLU A 187 -16.26 -8.93 20.22
CA GLU A 187 -16.41 -7.91 21.26
C GLU A 187 -17.46 -6.87 20.92
N SER A 188 -18.11 -6.36 21.96
CA SER A 188 -19.02 -5.21 21.89
C SER A 188 -18.38 -4.03 22.61
N LEU A 189 -17.45 -3.36 21.92
CA LEU A 189 -16.75 -2.20 22.48
C LEU A 189 -17.56 -0.90 22.32
N SER A 190 -17.33 0.05 23.24
CA SER A 190 -17.77 1.43 23.08
C SER A 190 -17.03 2.15 21.94
N ALA A 191 -17.56 3.27 21.47
CA ALA A 191 -16.92 4.06 20.41
C ALA A 191 -15.51 4.55 20.81
N GLU A 192 -15.29 4.92 22.07
CA GLU A 192 -13.98 5.36 22.57
C GLU A 192 -12.95 4.22 22.53
N GLU A 193 -13.36 3.01 22.93
CA GLU A 193 -12.49 1.82 22.89
C GLU A 193 -12.16 1.42 21.44
N TRP A 194 -13.10 1.56 20.50
CA TRP A 194 -12.83 1.39 19.08
C TRP A 194 -11.82 2.41 18.55
N VAL A 195 -11.96 3.69 18.92
CA VAL A 195 -11.00 4.73 18.55
C VAL A 195 -9.60 4.41 19.10
N LYS A 196 -9.49 3.94 20.35
CA LYS A 196 -8.21 3.49 20.94
C LYS A 196 -7.59 2.36 20.13
N LEU A 197 -8.37 1.35 19.75
CA LEU A 197 -7.85 0.22 18.95
C LEU A 197 -7.42 0.65 17.53
N VAL A 198 -8.13 1.62 16.92
CA VAL A 198 -7.72 2.22 15.63
C VAL A 198 -6.38 2.95 15.75
N LEU A 199 -6.17 3.72 16.82
CA LEU A 199 -4.90 4.41 17.08
C LEU A 199 -3.77 3.43 17.39
N GLU A 200 -4.04 2.37 18.15
CA GLU A 200 -3.08 1.27 18.38
C GLU A 200 -2.70 0.59 17.07
N ALA A 201 -3.63 0.44 16.12
CA ALA A 201 -3.31 -0.01 14.77
C ALA A 201 -2.31 0.92 14.06
N GLY A 202 -2.39 2.23 14.30
CA GLY A 202 -1.39 3.20 13.84
C GLY A 202 0.00 2.94 14.42
N GLU A 203 0.10 2.64 15.72
CA GLU A 203 1.37 2.32 16.38
C GLU A 203 2.01 1.05 15.79
N PHE A 204 1.21 -0.01 15.60
CA PHE A 204 1.66 -1.21 14.90
C PHE A 204 1.96 -0.95 13.41
N GLY A 205 1.30 0.03 12.80
CA GLY A 205 1.62 0.54 11.46
C GLY A 205 3.02 1.13 11.40
N VAL A 206 3.38 2.01 12.34
CA VAL A 206 4.75 2.55 12.48
C VAL A 206 5.75 1.40 12.65
N LYS A 207 5.46 0.46 13.55
CA LYS A 207 6.33 -0.68 13.83
C LYS A 207 6.56 -1.56 12.59
N THR A 208 5.50 -1.82 11.81
CA THR A 208 5.57 -2.65 10.61
C THR A 208 6.34 -1.95 9.49
N MET A 209 6.14 -0.63 9.30
CA MET A 209 6.92 0.12 8.31
C MET A 209 8.40 0.20 8.72
N ALA A 210 8.71 0.33 10.02
CA ALA A 210 10.09 0.27 10.51
C ALA A 210 10.73 -1.10 10.26
N LEU A 211 9.98 -2.19 10.44
CA LEU A 211 10.45 -3.55 10.12
C LEU A 211 10.76 -3.69 8.63
N LEU A 212 9.88 -3.20 7.75
CA LEU A 212 10.09 -3.23 6.31
C LEU A 212 11.25 -2.34 5.86
N ASP A 213 11.40 -1.16 6.45
CA ASP A 213 12.54 -0.26 6.21
C ASP A 213 13.86 -0.97 6.56
N ALA A 214 13.94 -1.59 7.74
CA ALA A 214 15.12 -2.38 8.15
C ALA A 214 15.37 -3.57 7.21
N ALA A 215 14.31 -4.25 6.77
CA ALA A 215 14.42 -5.38 5.85
C ALA A 215 14.99 -4.95 4.49
N ASN A 216 14.43 -3.89 3.90
CA ASN A 216 14.86 -3.37 2.60
C ASN A 216 16.28 -2.80 2.67
N THR A 217 16.55 -1.92 3.63
CA THR A 217 17.86 -1.25 3.76
C THR A 217 18.96 -2.20 4.20
N GLY A 218 18.66 -3.16 5.08
CA GLY A 218 19.58 -4.21 5.51
C GLY A 218 19.95 -5.18 4.41
N THR A 219 19.04 -5.44 3.46
CA THR A 219 19.28 -6.37 2.35
C THR A 219 19.91 -5.68 1.14
N TYR A 220 19.43 -4.49 0.77
CA TYR A 220 19.77 -3.83 -0.50
C TYR A 220 20.61 -2.56 -0.34
N GLY A 221 20.95 -2.18 0.89
CA GLY A 221 21.64 -0.94 1.24
C GLY A 221 20.66 0.23 1.45
N ASN A 222 21.13 1.30 2.08
CA ASN A 222 20.31 2.51 2.23
C ASN A 222 20.10 3.19 0.87
N PRO A 223 18.87 3.65 0.54
CA PRO A 223 18.64 4.50 -0.61
C PRO A 223 19.57 5.71 -0.61
N GLU A 224 20.10 6.05 -1.78
CA GLU A 224 20.99 7.19 -1.98
C GLU A 224 20.53 8.04 -3.17
N ILE A 225 20.98 9.30 -3.24
CA ILE A 225 20.61 10.21 -4.33
C ILE A 225 20.91 9.57 -5.68
N THR A 226 19.88 9.46 -6.51
CA THR A 226 19.93 8.75 -7.78
C THR A 226 19.21 9.53 -8.86
N LYS A 227 19.85 9.63 -10.03
CA LYS A 227 19.21 10.05 -11.28
C LYS A 227 18.71 8.81 -12.00
N VAL A 228 17.41 8.76 -12.27
CA VAL A 228 16.76 7.63 -12.91
C VAL A 228 16.33 8.05 -14.31
N ASN A 229 16.82 7.33 -15.33
CA ASN A 229 16.40 7.52 -16.71
C ASN A 229 14.92 7.17 -16.89
N ILE A 230 14.18 8.00 -17.62
CA ILE A 230 12.76 7.77 -17.98
C ILE A 230 12.55 7.51 -19.49
N GLY A 231 13.62 7.54 -20.28
CA GLY A 231 13.63 7.06 -21.66
C GLY A 231 13.89 5.56 -21.77
N VAL A 232 14.06 5.07 -23.00
CA VAL A 232 14.20 3.62 -23.30
C VAL A 232 15.45 3.30 -24.13
N LYS A 233 15.83 2.03 -24.11
CA LYS A 233 16.87 1.45 -24.98
C LYS A 233 16.26 0.58 -26.07
N ASN A 234 17.10 0.16 -27.02
CA ASN A 234 16.70 -0.61 -28.21
C ASN A 234 16.65 -2.13 -28.00
N ARG A 235 16.71 -2.63 -26.76
CA ARG A 235 16.61 -4.07 -26.45
C ARG A 235 15.20 -4.40 -25.96
N PRO A 236 14.72 -5.63 -26.18
CA PRO A 236 13.49 -6.09 -25.53
C PRO A 236 13.62 -5.99 -24.02
N GLY A 237 12.51 -5.71 -23.33
CA GLY A 237 12.53 -5.50 -21.89
C GLY A 237 11.39 -6.19 -21.14
N ILE A 238 11.57 -6.33 -19.83
CA ILE A 238 10.52 -6.71 -18.87
C ILE A 238 10.20 -5.50 -18.01
N LEU A 239 8.90 -5.22 -17.84
CA LEU A 239 8.42 -4.16 -16.96
C LEU A 239 7.97 -4.76 -15.62
N ILE A 240 8.66 -4.44 -14.54
CA ILE A 240 8.26 -4.85 -13.19
C ILE A 240 7.46 -3.73 -12.51
N SER A 241 6.30 -4.09 -11.96
CA SER A 241 5.34 -3.20 -11.31
C SER A 241 4.94 -3.77 -9.95
N GLY A 242 4.48 -2.90 -9.05
CA GLY A 242 4.17 -3.25 -7.67
C GLY A 242 5.23 -2.73 -6.70
N HIS A 243 5.55 -3.49 -5.66
CA HIS A 243 6.44 -3.02 -4.58
C HIS A 243 7.57 -3.98 -4.19
N ASP A 244 7.53 -5.24 -4.62
CA ASP A 244 8.40 -6.27 -4.06
C ASP A 244 9.86 -6.19 -4.58
N LEU A 245 10.78 -5.81 -3.69
CA LEU A 245 12.21 -5.73 -4.00
C LEU A 245 12.88 -7.11 -4.08
N LYS A 246 12.32 -8.15 -3.45
CA LYS A 246 12.83 -9.52 -3.59
C LYS A 246 12.61 -10.06 -4.99
N ASP A 247 11.43 -9.81 -5.54
CA ASP A 247 11.14 -10.17 -6.94
C ASP A 247 12.02 -9.39 -7.92
N MET A 248 12.35 -8.13 -7.58
CA MET A 248 13.29 -7.33 -8.37
C MET A 248 14.71 -7.93 -8.35
N GLU A 249 15.20 -8.34 -7.17
CA GLU A 249 16.49 -9.02 -7.04
C GLU A 249 16.55 -10.28 -7.90
N GLU A 250 15.55 -11.15 -7.77
CA GLU A 250 15.50 -12.42 -8.47
C GLU A 250 15.36 -12.24 -9.99
N LEU A 251 14.56 -11.27 -10.44
CA LEU A 251 14.41 -10.93 -11.85
C LEU A 251 15.72 -10.39 -12.44
N LEU A 252 16.37 -9.44 -11.77
CA LEU A 252 17.64 -8.87 -12.23
C LEU A 252 18.73 -9.93 -12.34
N ARG A 253 18.82 -10.82 -11.34
CA ARG A 253 19.78 -11.93 -11.34
C ARG A 253 19.54 -12.88 -12.51
N GLN A 254 18.29 -13.22 -12.81
CA GLN A 254 17.93 -14.17 -13.87
C GLN A 254 18.00 -13.56 -15.29
N THR A 255 17.89 -12.24 -15.40
CA THR A 255 18.00 -11.52 -16.68
C THR A 255 19.43 -11.13 -17.05
N GLU A 256 20.39 -11.22 -16.12
CA GLU A 256 21.81 -10.94 -16.37
C GLU A 256 22.36 -11.80 -17.52
N GLY A 257 23.02 -11.16 -18.49
CA GLY A 257 23.57 -11.85 -19.67
C GLY A 257 22.55 -12.38 -20.69
N THR A 258 21.24 -12.21 -20.47
CA THR A 258 20.21 -12.85 -21.33
C THR A 258 19.88 -12.12 -22.62
N GLY A 259 20.23 -10.83 -22.75
CA GLY A 259 19.74 -10.01 -23.86
C GLY A 259 18.67 -9.00 -23.48
N ILE A 260 18.04 -9.16 -22.31
CA ILE A 260 16.82 -8.48 -21.89
C ILE A 260 17.12 -7.35 -20.90
N ASP A 261 16.55 -6.19 -21.14
CA ASP A 261 16.60 -5.04 -20.23
C ASP A 261 15.46 -5.10 -19.19
N VAL A 262 15.68 -4.57 -17.99
CA VAL A 262 14.65 -4.48 -16.94
C VAL A 262 14.29 -3.01 -16.69
N TYR A 263 12.99 -2.73 -16.66
CA TYR A 263 12.42 -1.42 -16.37
C TYR A 263 11.47 -1.51 -15.18
N THR A 264 11.44 -0.47 -14.35
CA THR A 264 10.46 -0.33 -13.28
C THR A 264 9.24 0.45 -13.75
N HIS A 265 8.09 0.23 -13.12
CA HIS A 265 6.88 1.04 -13.29
C HIS A 265 6.22 1.34 -11.94
N GLY A 266 5.61 2.53 -11.83
CA GLY A 266 4.85 2.93 -10.66
C GLY A 266 5.69 2.91 -9.38
N GLU A 267 5.27 2.07 -8.43
CA GLU A 267 5.88 1.94 -7.10
C GLU A 267 7.18 1.12 -7.10
N MET A 268 7.63 0.60 -8.24
CA MET A 268 8.95 -0.01 -8.38
C MET A 268 10.05 1.00 -8.69
N LEU A 269 9.72 2.26 -9.01
CA LEU A 269 10.71 3.34 -9.23
C LEU A 269 11.80 3.39 -8.16
N PRO A 270 11.49 3.29 -6.84
CA PRO A 270 12.49 3.40 -5.80
C PRO A 270 13.53 2.28 -5.78
N ALA A 271 13.33 1.16 -6.48
CA ALA A 271 14.36 0.13 -6.65
C ALA A 271 15.66 0.72 -7.22
N HIS A 272 15.58 1.77 -8.06
CA HIS A 272 16.75 2.48 -8.56
C HIS A 272 17.60 3.14 -7.46
N TYR A 273 17.01 3.44 -6.31
CA TYR A 273 17.68 4.19 -5.24
C TYR A 273 18.61 3.30 -4.41
N TYR A 274 18.40 1.98 -4.44
CA TYR A 274 19.14 1.01 -3.64
C TYR A 274 20.48 0.63 -4.30
N PRO A 275 21.62 0.78 -3.60
CA PRO A 275 22.94 0.46 -4.15
C PRO A 275 23.06 -0.97 -4.70
N ALA A 276 22.39 -1.96 -4.07
CA ALA A 276 22.46 -3.35 -4.50
C ALA A 276 21.96 -3.60 -5.92
N PHE A 277 21.03 -2.77 -6.43
CA PHE A 277 20.48 -2.91 -7.78
C PHE A 277 21.26 -2.11 -8.84
N LYS A 278 22.02 -1.09 -8.43
CA LYS A 278 22.78 -0.23 -9.37
C LYS A 278 23.93 -0.94 -10.08
N LYS A 279 24.35 -2.11 -9.59
CA LYS A 279 25.40 -2.94 -10.21
C LYS A 279 24.96 -3.60 -11.53
N TYR A 280 23.66 -3.70 -11.80
CA TYR A 280 23.12 -4.40 -12.97
C TYR A 280 23.01 -3.46 -14.17
N SER A 281 23.82 -3.68 -15.20
CA SER A 281 23.93 -2.76 -16.36
C SER A 281 22.71 -2.75 -17.29
N HIS A 282 21.91 -3.83 -17.25
CA HIS A 282 20.64 -3.99 -17.96
C HIS A 282 19.44 -3.51 -17.14
N PHE A 283 19.64 -2.99 -15.93
CA PHE A 283 18.61 -2.26 -15.20
C PHE A 283 18.58 -0.81 -15.71
N VAL A 284 17.59 -0.47 -16.55
CA VAL A 284 17.69 0.72 -17.41
C VAL A 284 17.11 1.98 -16.78
N GLY A 285 15.87 1.93 -16.33
CA GLY A 285 15.13 3.13 -15.98
C GLY A 285 13.71 2.83 -15.49
N ASN A 286 12.94 3.90 -15.33
CA ASN A 286 11.53 3.81 -14.96
C ASN A 286 10.64 4.25 -16.11
N TYR A 287 9.73 3.38 -16.53
CA TYR A 287 8.89 3.59 -17.69
C TYR A 287 7.48 4.03 -17.27
N GLY A 288 7.04 5.19 -17.77
CA GLY A 288 5.69 5.69 -17.56
C GLY A 288 5.47 6.39 -16.23
N ASN A 289 4.28 6.24 -15.67
CA ASN A 289 3.76 7.09 -14.60
C ASN A 289 3.15 6.23 -13.46
N ALA A 290 2.16 6.77 -12.76
CA ALA A 290 1.41 6.03 -11.75
C ALA A 290 0.49 4.97 -12.38
N TRP A 291 0.14 4.00 -11.55
CA TRP A 291 -0.60 2.79 -11.90
C TRP A 291 -1.86 2.99 -12.75
N TRP A 292 -2.56 4.12 -12.64
CA TRP A 292 -3.84 4.32 -13.33
C TRP A 292 -3.69 4.56 -14.84
N LYS A 293 -2.50 4.96 -15.32
CA LYS A 293 -2.17 5.14 -16.74
C LYS A 293 -1.70 3.86 -17.44
N GLN A 294 -1.57 2.76 -16.69
CA GLN A 294 -0.96 1.53 -17.19
C GLN A 294 -1.58 0.97 -18.47
N ARG A 295 -2.86 1.23 -18.77
CA ARG A 295 -3.49 0.70 -19.99
C ARG A 295 -2.82 1.21 -21.26
N GLU A 296 -2.46 2.48 -21.28
CA GLU A 296 -1.78 3.13 -22.40
C GLU A 296 -0.30 2.76 -22.38
N GLU A 297 0.34 2.89 -21.22
CA GLU A 297 1.79 2.67 -21.04
C GLU A 297 2.19 1.21 -21.30
N PHE A 298 1.40 0.24 -20.84
CA PHE A 298 1.70 -1.19 -21.07
C PHE A 298 1.46 -1.60 -22.52
N THR A 299 0.60 -0.88 -23.24
CA THR A 299 0.44 -1.08 -24.68
C THR A 299 1.71 -0.65 -25.43
N SER A 300 2.30 0.50 -25.06
CA SER A 300 3.52 1.02 -25.69
C SER A 300 4.81 0.34 -25.22
N PHE A 301 4.81 -0.32 -24.05
CA PHE A 301 6.01 -0.97 -23.52
C PHE A 301 6.47 -2.18 -24.36
N ASN A 302 5.58 -2.79 -25.15
CA ASN A 302 5.83 -3.95 -26.01
C ASN A 302 6.32 -5.23 -25.32
N GLY A 303 7.00 -5.21 -24.19
CA GLY A 303 7.48 -6.39 -23.48
C GLY A 303 6.48 -6.99 -22.50
N PRO A 304 6.86 -8.06 -21.79
CA PRO A 304 6.08 -8.61 -20.69
C PRO A 304 6.00 -7.68 -19.48
N ILE A 305 4.92 -7.81 -18.70
CA ILE A 305 4.67 -7.05 -17.48
C ILE A 305 4.58 -8.00 -16.30
N LEU A 306 5.41 -7.79 -15.28
CA LEU A 306 5.38 -8.54 -14.02
C LEU A 306 4.74 -7.69 -12.92
N PHE A 307 3.63 -8.16 -12.36
CA PHE A 307 3.03 -7.58 -11.16
C PHE A 307 3.45 -8.35 -9.92
N THR A 308 4.20 -7.68 -9.05
CA THR A 308 4.59 -8.21 -7.74
C THR A 308 3.52 -7.95 -6.67
N THR A 309 2.71 -6.91 -6.85
CA THR A 309 1.62 -6.47 -5.96
C THR A 309 0.54 -5.72 -6.75
N ASN A 310 -0.43 -5.13 -6.05
CA ASN A 310 -1.31 -4.09 -6.62
C ASN A 310 -0.47 -2.90 -7.17
N CYS A 311 -0.93 -2.14 -8.16
CA CYS A 311 -2.29 -2.01 -8.65
C CYS A 311 -2.48 -2.52 -10.09
N ILE A 312 -3.16 -3.66 -10.27
CA ILE A 312 -3.63 -4.12 -11.58
C ILE A 312 -4.90 -3.35 -11.96
N VAL A 313 -4.90 -2.72 -13.14
CA VAL A 313 -6.14 -2.20 -13.74
C VAL A 313 -6.63 -3.23 -14.74
N PRO A 314 -7.91 -3.66 -14.69
CA PRO A 314 -8.44 -4.59 -15.68
C PRO A 314 -8.10 -4.12 -17.10
N PRO A 315 -7.38 -4.94 -17.90
CA PRO A 315 -7.05 -4.60 -19.27
C PRO A 315 -8.31 -4.35 -20.10
N LEU A 316 -8.20 -3.54 -21.15
CA LEU A 316 -9.27 -3.45 -22.14
C LEU A 316 -9.42 -4.81 -22.85
N ALA A 317 -10.63 -5.11 -23.36
CA ALA A 317 -10.89 -6.39 -24.02
C ALA A 317 -9.95 -6.64 -25.22
N ASN A 318 -9.50 -5.58 -25.88
CA ASN A 318 -8.57 -5.59 -27.01
C ASN A 318 -7.11 -5.29 -26.63
N ALA A 319 -6.76 -5.31 -25.34
CA ALA A 319 -5.40 -5.02 -24.88
C ALA A 319 -4.42 -6.11 -25.34
N VAL A 320 -3.49 -5.74 -26.23
CA VAL A 320 -2.50 -6.67 -26.82
C VAL A 320 -1.47 -7.22 -25.82
N TYR A 321 -1.35 -6.61 -24.64
CA TYR A 321 -0.40 -7.03 -23.62
C TYR A 321 -0.95 -8.08 -22.65
N LYS A 322 -2.25 -8.42 -22.70
CA LYS A 322 -2.90 -9.30 -21.71
C LYS A 322 -2.22 -10.68 -21.60
N GLU A 323 -1.80 -11.25 -22.72
CA GLU A 323 -1.14 -12.58 -22.78
C GLU A 323 0.29 -12.56 -22.24
N ARG A 324 0.86 -11.38 -22.02
CA ARG A 324 2.22 -11.16 -21.51
C ARG A 324 2.23 -10.52 -20.12
N MET A 325 1.08 -10.53 -19.45
CA MET A 325 0.97 -10.17 -18.04
C MET A 325 1.25 -11.39 -17.17
N PHE A 326 2.22 -11.23 -16.29
CA PHE A 326 2.59 -12.16 -15.25
C PHE A 326 2.21 -11.56 -13.89
N ILE A 327 1.77 -12.42 -13.00
CA ILE A 327 1.36 -12.08 -11.64
C ILE A 327 2.08 -13.01 -10.67
N THR A 328 2.32 -12.55 -9.45
CA THR A 328 2.92 -13.35 -8.38
C THR A 328 2.42 -12.87 -7.02
N ASN A 329 2.83 -13.52 -5.92
CA ASN A 329 2.46 -13.14 -4.55
C ASN A 329 0.92 -13.10 -4.35
N SER A 330 0.43 -12.12 -3.60
CA SER A 330 -0.99 -11.90 -3.29
C SER A 330 -1.79 -11.34 -4.48
N THR A 331 -1.19 -11.22 -5.68
CA THR A 331 -1.88 -10.73 -6.88
C THR A 331 -2.64 -11.83 -7.63
N GLY A 332 -3.68 -11.43 -8.37
CA GLY A 332 -4.48 -12.34 -9.19
C GLY A 332 -5.26 -11.63 -10.28
N TYR A 333 -5.31 -12.22 -11.46
CA TYR A 333 -6.15 -11.73 -12.56
C TYR A 333 -6.51 -12.89 -13.50
N PRO A 334 -7.80 -13.06 -13.89
CA PRO A 334 -8.21 -14.19 -14.71
C PRO A 334 -7.44 -14.29 -16.03
N GLY A 335 -6.81 -15.45 -16.23
CA GLY A 335 -6.04 -15.78 -17.44
C GLY A 335 -4.61 -15.22 -17.48
N CYS A 336 -4.16 -14.52 -16.43
CA CYS A 336 -2.74 -14.16 -16.32
C CYS A 336 -1.92 -15.33 -15.77
N LYS A 337 -0.65 -15.42 -16.19
CA LYS A 337 0.26 -16.48 -15.74
C LYS A 337 0.75 -16.16 -14.32
N TYR A 338 0.58 -17.11 -13.41
CA TYR A 338 1.03 -16.98 -12.03
C TYR A 338 2.42 -17.59 -11.85
N ILE A 339 3.38 -16.77 -11.42
CA ILE A 339 4.73 -17.19 -11.07
C ILE A 339 4.73 -17.53 -9.59
N ASP A 340 4.75 -18.83 -9.29
CA ASP A 340 4.84 -19.33 -7.92
C ASP A 340 6.32 -19.50 -7.50
N LYS A 341 6.52 -19.62 -6.19
CA LYS A 341 7.83 -19.95 -5.61
C LYS A 341 8.02 -21.47 -5.50
N ASP A 342 9.25 -21.93 -5.67
CA ASP A 342 9.62 -23.32 -5.41
C ASP A 342 9.66 -23.65 -3.90
N ALA A 343 10.02 -24.88 -3.55
CA ALA A 343 10.13 -25.32 -2.15
C ALA A 343 11.20 -24.56 -1.35
N GLU A 344 12.19 -23.97 -2.04
CA GLU A 344 13.24 -23.13 -1.46
C GLU A 344 12.87 -21.63 -1.46
N GLY A 345 11.67 -21.28 -1.91
CA GLY A 345 11.16 -19.91 -1.95
C GLY A 345 11.63 -19.09 -3.16
N ARG A 346 12.26 -19.69 -4.17
CA ARG A 346 12.77 -19.01 -5.37
C ARG A 346 11.71 -18.99 -6.46
N LYS A 347 11.62 -17.90 -7.23
CA LYS A 347 10.74 -17.80 -8.39
C LYS A 347 11.50 -18.05 -9.69
N ASP A 348 10.88 -18.81 -10.59
CA ASP A 348 11.41 -19.02 -11.94
C ASP A 348 10.86 -17.97 -12.90
N PHE A 349 11.75 -17.08 -13.38
CA PHE A 349 11.43 -16.07 -14.39
C PHE A 349 11.82 -16.52 -15.82
N SER A 350 12.18 -17.78 -16.04
CA SER A 350 12.58 -18.29 -17.36
C SER A 350 11.52 -18.03 -18.44
N GLU A 351 10.24 -18.30 -18.15
CA GLU A 351 9.17 -18.11 -19.12
C GLU A 351 8.98 -16.65 -19.52
N ILE A 352 8.98 -15.72 -18.56
CA ILE A 352 8.83 -14.28 -18.85
C ILE A 352 10.03 -13.76 -19.66
N ILE A 353 11.23 -14.28 -19.40
CA ILE A 353 12.45 -13.95 -20.15
C ILE A 353 12.35 -14.46 -21.60
N GLU A 354 11.91 -15.69 -21.83
CA GLU A 354 11.75 -16.23 -23.19
C GLU A 354 10.70 -15.47 -23.99
N ILE A 355 9.58 -15.07 -23.38
CA ILE A 355 8.59 -14.22 -24.04
C ILE A 355 9.18 -12.84 -24.35
N ALA A 356 9.97 -12.25 -23.44
CA ALA A 356 10.60 -10.96 -23.68
C ALA A 356 11.52 -10.97 -24.90
N LYS A 357 12.26 -12.07 -25.15
CA LYS A 357 13.12 -12.22 -26.34
C LYS A 357 12.37 -12.15 -27.68
N GLN A 358 11.07 -12.46 -27.67
CA GLN A 358 10.21 -12.42 -28.85
C GLN A 358 9.49 -11.07 -29.02
N CYS A 359 9.63 -10.16 -28.06
CA CYS A 359 8.96 -8.87 -28.06
C CYS A 359 9.81 -7.79 -28.74
N GLN A 360 9.13 -6.77 -29.26
CA GLN A 360 9.80 -5.54 -29.69
C GLN A 360 10.32 -4.78 -28.46
N PRO A 361 11.38 -3.96 -28.60
CA PRO A 361 11.80 -3.01 -27.58
C PRO A 361 10.67 -2.05 -27.18
N PRO A 362 10.70 -1.47 -25.97
CA PRO A 362 9.72 -0.46 -25.55
C PRO A 362 9.69 0.76 -26.48
N VAL A 363 8.51 1.32 -26.71
CA VAL A 363 8.36 2.60 -27.42
C VAL A 363 8.64 3.74 -26.45
N GLU A 364 9.50 4.69 -26.82
CA GLU A 364 9.76 5.86 -25.97
C GLU A 364 8.50 6.73 -25.85
N ILE A 365 8.07 7.00 -24.62
CA ILE A 365 6.92 7.86 -24.31
C ILE A 365 7.32 9.19 -23.69
N GLU A 366 8.54 9.28 -23.16
CA GLU A 366 9.16 10.47 -22.58
C GLU A 366 10.69 10.28 -22.53
N HIS A 367 11.43 11.36 -22.28
CA HIS A 367 12.89 11.32 -22.14
C HIS A 367 13.35 12.20 -20.98
N GLY A 368 14.55 11.95 -20.47
CA GLY A 368 15.17 12.72 -19.40
C GLY A 368 15.40 11.88 -18.15
N GLU A 369 15.43 12.54 -17.00
CA GLU A 369 15.73 11.92 -15.71
C GLU A 369 14.84 12.47 -14.59
N ILE A 370 14.59 11.65 -13.58
CA ILE A 370 14.02 12.07 -12.29
C ILE A 370 15.01 11.77 -11.17
N ILE A 371 15.02 12.63 -10.14
CA ILE A 371 15.95 12.50 -9.00
C ILE A 371 15.16 12.02 -7.78
N GLY A 372 15.70 11.02 -7.08
CA GLY A 372 15.13 10.50 -5.84
C GLY A 372 16.18 9.82 -4.96
N GLY A 373 15.72 9.08 -3.94
CA GLY A 373 16.60 8.39 -2.99
C GLY A 373 16.86 9.16 -1.70
N PHE A 374 15.95 10.05 -1.32
CA PHE A 374 16.01 10.85 -0.09
C PHE A 374 15.31 10.14 1.08
N ALA A 375 15.61 8.86 1.28
CA ALA A 375 15.18 8.14 2.47
C ALA A 375 15.90 8.68 3.73
N HIS A 376 15.50 8.23 4.92
CA HIS A 376 15.95 8.81 6.19
C HIS A 376 17.47 8.89 6.28
N ASN A 377 18.22 7.83 5.99
CA ASN A 377 19.68 7.83 6.09
C ASN A 377 20.33 8.90 5.19
N GLN A 378 19.86 9.04 3.95
CA GLN A 378 20.37 10.05 3.00
C GLN A 378 20.05 11.48 3.48
N VAL A 379 18.83 11.72 3.97
CA VAL A 379 18.43 13.05 4.44
C VAL A 379 19.16 13.41 5.73
N LEU A 380 19.39 12.44 6.62
CA LEU A 380 20.16 12.63 7.84
C LEU A 380 21.62 12.99 7.56
N GLN A 381 22.23 12.44 6.51
CA GLN A 381 23.56 12.86 6.04
C GLN A 381 23.57 14.31 5.51
N LEU A 382 22.41 14.83 5.09
CA LEU A 382 22.23 16.21 4.65
C LEU A 382 21.65 17.11 5.75
N ALA A 383 21.49 16.60 6.99
CA ALA A 383 20.78 17.30 8.06
C ALA A 383 21.34 18.70 8.32
N ASP A 384 22.66 18.87 8.40
CA ASP A 384 23.28 20.18 8.64
C ASP A 384 22.90 21.19 7.55
N LYS A 385 22.95 20.78 6.28
CA LYS A 385 22.55 21.65 5.15
C LYS A 385 21.07 21.99 5.18
N VAL A 386 20.22 21.02 5.49
CA VAL A 386 18.77 21.23 5.60
C VAL A 386 18.44 22.17 6.77
N VAL A 387 19.08 21.96 7.92
CA VAL A 387 18.91 22.78 9.12
C VAL A 387 19.40 24.20 8.89
N ASP A 388 20.55 24.39 8.25
CA ASP A 388 21.07 25.71 7.89
C ASP A 388 20.17 26.42 6.89
N ALA A 389 19.65 25.70 5.89
CA ALA A 389 18.70 26.26 4.93
C ALA A 389 17.40 26.72 5.61
N VAL A 390 16.92 26.00 6.62
CA VAL A 390 15.76 26.42 7.43
C VAL A 390 16.09 27.62 8.31
N LYS A 391 17.23 27.59 9.03
CA LYS A 391 17.64 28.70 9.93
C LYS A 391 17.90 30.00 9.19
N THR A 392 18.43 29.94 7.98
CA THR A 392 18.68 31.11 7.13
C THR A 392 17.43 31.62 6.42
N GLY A 393 16.31 30.89 6.48
CA GLY A 393 15.08 31.20 5.77
C GLY A 393 15.10 30.84 4.28
N ALA A 394 16.14 30.16 3.80
CA ALA A 394 16.21 29.67 2.42
C ALA A 394 15.15 28.59 2.14
N ILE A 395 14.88 27.73 3.12
CA ILE A 395 13.71 26.84 3.14
C ILE A 395 12.75 27.34 4.21
N ARG A 396 11.68 27.99 3.79
CA ARG A 396 10.62 28.46 4.69
C ARG A 396 9.72 27.32 5.14
N ARG A 397 9.44 26.35 4.25
CA ARG A 397 8.53 25.26 4.58
C ARG A 397 8.73 23.97 3.80
N PHE A 398 8.46 22.86 4.47
CA PHE A 398 8.31 21.55 3.86
C PHE A 398 6.84 21.21 3.64
N ILE A 399 6.53 20.59 2.50
CA ILE A 399 5.18 20.13 2.18
C ILE A 399 5.22 18.63 1.95
N VAL A 400 4.68 17.85 2.88
CA VAL A 400 4.49 16.42 2.70
C VAL A 400 3.33 16.20 1.73
N MET A 401 3.66 15.82 0.49
CA MET A 401 2.70 15.48 -0.57
C MET A 401 2.74 13.98 -0.92
N ALA A 402 3.09 13.14 0.06
CA ALA A 402 3.18 11.70 -0.09
C ALA A 402 1.81 11.01 -0.30
N GLY A 403 1.85 9.70 -0.54
CA GLY A 403 0.70 8.82 -0.58
C GLY A 403 0.43 8.23 -1.96
N CYS A 404 -0.84 8.11 -2.36
CA CYS A 404 -1.25 7.38 -3.56
C CYS A 404 -1.97 8.24 -4.60
N ASP A 405 -1.62 8.03 -5.87
CA ASP A 405 -2.31 8.63 -7.01
C ASP A 405 -3.55 7.82 -7.45
N GLY A 406 -4.35 8.39 -8.36
CA GLY A 406 -5.54 7.77 -8.95
C GLY A 406 -6.07 8.52 -10.18
N ARG A 407 -7.24 8.11 -10.68
CA ARG A 407 -7.85 8.53 -11.96
C ARG A 407 -8.62 9.84 -11.89
N MET A 408 -9.19 10.17 -10.73
CA MET A 408 -10.09 11.33 -10.61
C MET A 408 -9.38 12.62 -11.05
N LYS A 409 -10.02 13.38 -11.95
CA LYS A 409 -9.49 14.65 -12.47
C LYS A 409 -9.22 15.69 -11.36
N SER A 410 -9.95 15.63 -10.24
CA SER A 410 -9.70 16.49 -9.08
C SER A 410 -8.27 16.38 -8.53
N ARG A 411 -7.52 15.31 -8.85
CA ARG A 411 -6.11 15.15 -8.50
C ARG A 411 -5.17 16.09 -9.26
N ASP A 412 -5.65 16.74 -10.33
CA ASP A 412 -4.92 17.83 -10.99
C ASP A 412 -4.60 18.95 -9.98
N TYR A 413 -5.38 19.06 -8.90
CA TYR A 413 -5.07 19.88 -7.73
C TYR A 413 -3.61 19.70 -7.27
N TYR A 414 -3.10 18.47 -7.14
CA TYR A 414 -1.74 18.24 -6.62
C TYR A 414 -0.66 18.70 -7.61
N THR A 415 -0.91 18.60 -8.91
CA THR A 415 -0.02 19.12 -9.94
C THR A 415 0.00 20.65 -9.89
N GLU A 416 -1.17 21.28 -9.87
CA GLU A 416 -1.27 22.74 -9.87
C GLU A 416 -0.80 23.36 -8.55
N PHE A 417 -1.06 22.71 -7.42
CA PHE A 417 -0.53 23.08 -6.12
C PHE A 417 1.00 23.06 -6.12
N ALA A 418 1.62 21.98 -6.61
CA ALA A 418 3.09 21.89 -6.68
C ALA A 418 3.73 22.96 -7.58
N LYS A 419 3.07 23.34 -8.70
CA LYS A 419 3.53 24.44 -9.56
C LYS A 419 3.41 25.81 -8.90
N ALA A 420 2.33 26.01 -8.13
CA ALA A 420 2.04 27.28 -7.47
C ALA A 420 2.83 27.49 -6.17
N LEU A 421 3.51 26.45 -5.68
CA LEU A 421 4.31 26.54 -4.47
C LEU A 421 5.44 27.59 -4.59
N PRO A 422 5.58 28.49 -3.60
CA PRO A 422 6.69 29.43 -3.50
C PRO A 422 8.05 28.75 -3.64
N GLN A 423 9.02 29.42 -4.27
CA GLN A 423 10.32 28.83 -4.59
C GLN A 423 11.19 28.53 -3.36
N ASP A 424 10.81 29.01 -2.18
CA ASP A 424 11.44 28.76 -0.87
C ASP A 424 10.82 27.56 -0.12
N THR A 425 10.11 26.68 -0.83
CA THR A 425 9.48 25.48 -0.28
C THR A 425 10.03 24.20 -0.89
N VAL A 426 10.02 23.13 -0.10
CA VAL A 426 10.45 21.78 -0.52
C VAL A 426 9.33 20.76 -0.33
N ILE A 427 9.02 20.01 -1.37
CA ILE A 427 8.08 18.88 -1.31
C ILE A 427 8.82 17.65 -0.79
N LEU A 428 8.25 17.02 0.24
CA LEU A 428 8.63 15.69 0.73
C LEU A 428 7.61 14.67 0.21
N THR A 429 8.07 13.64 -0.50
CA THR A 429 7.17 12.64 -1.08
C THR A 429 7.64 11.21 -0.87
N ALA A 430 6.66 10.31 -0.87
CA ALA A 430 6.81 8.86 -0.84
C ALA A 430 5.53 8.27 -1.45
N GLY A 431 5.64 7.17 -2.18
CA GLY A 431 4.50 6.55 -2.87
C GLY A 431 4.12 7.20 -4.20
N CYS A 432 3.23 6.56 -4.95
CA CYS A 432 2.90 6.94 -6.31
C CYS A 432 2.22 8.32 -6.48
N ALA A 433 1.80 9.01 -5.41
CA ALA A 433 1.38 10.41 -5.47
C ALA A 433 2.45 11.32 -6.12
N LYS A 434 3.74 10.96 -5.99
CA LYS A 434 4.87 11.64 -6.61
C LYS A 434 4.69 11.94 -8.09
N TYR A 435 3.99 11.07 -8.83
CA TYR A 435 3.87 11.17 -10.28
C TYR A 435 3.04 12.37 -10.75
N ARG A 436 2.36 13.06 -9.83
CA ARG A 436 1.66 14.33 -10.12
C ARG A 436 2.62 15.52 -10.28
N TYR A 437 3.84 15.43 -9.75
CA TYR A 437 4.75 16.57 -9.71
C TYR A 437 6.25 16.25 -9.87
N ASN A 438 6.67 14.98 -9.80
CA ASN A 438 8.10 14.60 -9.90
C ASN A 438 8.75 14.84 -11.27
N LYS A 439 7.96 15.19 -12.29
CA LYS A 439 8.39 15.49 -13.67
C LYS A 439 8.27 16.98 -14.03
N LEU A 440 7.95 17.86 -13.08
CA LEU A 440 7.70 19.28 -13.35
C LEU A 440 8.95 20.15 -13.44
N GLY A 441 10.13 19.65 -13.06
CA GLY A 441 11.37 20.42 -13.07
C GLY A 441 11.34 21.61 -12.11
N LEU A 442 10.95 21.39 -10.85
CA LEU A 442 10.72 22.46 -9.85
C LEU A 442 11.99 23.16 -9.33
N GLY A 443 13.18 22.76 -9.77
CA GLY A 443 14.46 23.35 -9.37
C GLY A 443 15.00 22.85 -8.02
N ASP A 444 15.95 23.58 -7.46
CA ASP A 444 16.61 23.32 -6.18
C ASP A 444 16.78 24.61 -5.35
N ILE A 445 17.01 24.43 -4.04
CA ILE A 445 17.35 25.50 -3.11
C ILE A 445 18.75 25.17 -2.56
N ASN A 446 19.75 25.97 -2.95
CA ASN A 446 21.15 25.76 -2.55
C ASN A 446 21.66 24.32 -2.83
N GLY A 447 21.26 23.73 -3.94
CA GLY A 447 21.61 22.36 -4.32
C GLY A 447 20.73 21.27 -3.71
N ILE A 448 19.73 21.60 -2.89
CA ILE A 448 18.73 20.67 -2.36
C ILE A 448 17.53 20.65 -3.32
N PRO A 449 17.21 19.54 -4.01
CA PRO A 449 16.08 19.49 -4.92
C PRO A 449 14.76 19.87 -4.23
N ARG A 450 13.90 20.63 -4.91
CA ARG A 450 12.59 21.03 -4.36
C ARG A 450 11.57 19.88 -4.28
N VAL A 451 11.93 18.70 -4.78
CA VAL A 451 11.18 17.45 -4.58
C VAL A 451 12.15 16.40 -4.03
N LEU A 452 11.93 16.00 -2.78
CA LEU A 452 12.69 14.96 -2.11
C LEU A 452 11.84 13.69 -2.06
N ASP A 453 12.15 12.77 -2.97
CA ASP A 453 11.49 11.46 -3.06
C ASP A 453 12.20 10.43 -2.16
N ALA A 454 11.53 10.07 -1.06
CA ALA A 454 12.02 9.08 -0.11
C ALA A 454 11.86 7.64 -0.59
N GLY A 455 10.93 7.37 -1.52
CA GLY A 455 10.70 6.04 -2.05
C GLY A 455 9.22 5.66 -2.19
N GLN A 456 8.89 4.41 -1.87
CA GLN A 456 7.57 3.80 -1.97
C GLN A 456 6.63 4.33 -0.88
N CYS A 457 5.35 3.93 -0.89
CA CYS A 457 4.42 4.35 0.15
C CYS A 457 4.85 3.92 1.59
N ASN A 458 5.52 2.79 1.77
CA ASN A 458 6.15 2.40 3.04
C ASN A 458 7.25 3.37 3.50
N ASP A 459 7.93 4.04 2.55
CA ASP A 459 8.99 5.00 2.86
C ASP A 459 8.43 6.33 3.39
N SER A 460 7.11 6.46 3.56
CA SER A 460 6.53 7.45 4.49
C SER A 460 7.08 7.30 5.92
N TYR A 461 7.58 6.12 6.30
CA TYR A 461 8.38 5.94 7.51
C TYR A 461 9.60 6.86 7.54
N SER A 462 10.34 6.96 6.43
CA SER A 462 11.49 7.87 6.33
C SER A 462 11.07 9.32 6.60
N LEU A 463 9.91 9.75 6.08
CA LEU A 463 9.40 11.11 6.30
C LEU A 463 9.06 11.36 7.78
N ALA A 464 8.47 10.38 8.46
CA ALA A 464 8.21 10.45 9.89
C ALA A 464 9.52 10.53 10.71
N VAL A 465 10.52 9.71 10.38
CA VAL A 465 11.85 9.74 11.02
C VAL A 465 12.53 11.10 10.81
N ILE A 466 12.46 11.66 9.60
CA ILE A 466 13.00 12.99 9.28
C ILE A 466 12.30 14.06 10.13
N ALA A 467 10.97 14.06 10.20
CA ALA A 467 10.22 15.01 11.01
C ALA A 467 10.61 14.90 12.50
N MET A 468 10.70 13.68 13.04
CA MET A 468 11.13 13.45 14.42
C MET A 468 12.55 13.95 14.68
N LYS A 469 13.48 13.79 13.73
CA LYS A 469 14.83 14.32 13.87
C LYS A 469 14.86 15.84 13.81
N LEU A 470 14.10 16.47 12.91
CA LEU A 470 14.00 17.92 12.85
C LEU A 470 13.42 18.49 14.16
N LYS A 471 12.40 17.84 14.74
CA LYS A 471 11.86 18.21 16.05
C LYS A 471 12.95 18.23 17.12
N GLU A 472 13.78 17.18 17.18
CA GLU A 472 14.90 17.08 18.11
C GLU A 472 15.94 18.19 17.88
N VAL A 473 16.36 18.41 16.63
CA VAL A 473 17.37 19.41 16.27
C VAL A 473 16.93 20.83 16.59
N PHE A 474 15.65 21.15 16.34
CA PHE A 474 15.06 22.45 16.68
C PHE A 474 14.60 22.56 18.13
N ARG A 475 14.73 21.49 18.93
CA ARG A 475 14.33 21.41 20.35
C ARG A 475 12.87 21.81 20.58
N LEU A 476 11.98 21.36 19.68
CA LEU A 476 10.56 21.64 19.75
C LEU A 476 9.86 20.63 20.66
N ASN A 477 8.80 21.07 21.35
CA ASN A 477 8.06 20.21 22.28
C ASN A 477 7.04 19.33 21.54
N ASP A 478 6.45 19.87 20.47
CA ASP A 478 5.48 19.20 19.61
C ASP A 478 6.04 19.04 18.17
N ILE A 479 5.70 17.93 17.50
CA ILE A 479 6.06 17.71 16.09
C ILE A 479 5.33 18.71 15.17
N ASN A 480 4.17 19.18 15.59
CA ASN A 480 3.33 20.12 14.85
C ASN A 480 3.87 21.57 14.89
N GLU A 481 4.90 21.85 15.69
CA GLU A 481 5.62 23.13 15.67
C GLU A 481 6.62 23.23 14.50
N LEU A 482 6.91 22.11 13.82
CA LEU A 482 7.80 22.12 12.65
C LEU A 482 7.17 22.90 11.49
N PRO A 483 7.99 23.51 10.62
CA PRO A 483 7.52 24.13 9.40
C PRO A 483 7.19 23.04 8.35
N ILE A 484 6.21 22.20 8.65
CA ILE A 484 5.75 21.10 7.78
C ILE A 484 4.24 21.23 7.58
N VAL A 485 3.81 21.17 6.32
CA VAL A 485 2.40 21.00 5.93
C VAL A 485 2.19 19.59 5.46
N TYR A 486 1.10 18.96 5.87
CA TYR A 486 0.70 17.65 5.37
C TYR A 486 -0.46 17.79 4.38
N ASN A 487 -0.18 17.66 3.08
CA ASN A 487 -1.16 17.69 2.00
C ASN A 487 -1.12 16.35 1.24
N ILE A 488 -1.71 15.33 1.85
CA ILE A 488 -1.54 13.92 1.51
C ILE A 488 -2.63 13.45 0.54
N ALA A 489 -2.21 12.75 -0.51
CA ALA A 489 -3.13 12.08 -1.43
C ALA A 489 -3.31 10.61 -1.01
N TRP A 490 -4.54 10.09 -1.00
CA TRP A 490 -4.77 8.67 -0.72
C TRP A 490 -5.60 8.00 -1.81
N TYR A 491 -5.52 6.66 -1.85
CA TYR A 491 -6.33 5.85 -2.78
C TYR A 491 -6.77 4.53 -2.14
N GLU A 492 -5.83 3.75 -1.63
CA GLU A 492 -6.07 2.39 -1.12
C GLU A 492 -5.56 2.22 0.32
N GLN A 493 -5.47 0.98 0.78
CA GLN A 493 -5.36 0.63 2.19
C GLN A 493 -3.97 0.82 2.79
N LYS A 494 -2.89 0.80 1.98
CA LYS A 494 -1.55 1.17 2.46
C LYS A 494 -1.51 2.65 2.85
N ALA A 495 -2.20 3.52 2.12
CA ALA A 495 -2.35 4.93 2.53
C ALA A 495 -3.18 5.08 3.82
N VAL A 496 -4.13 4.18 4.11
CA VAL A 496 -4.89 4.20 5.36
C VAL A 496 -3.98 3.91 6.55
N ILE A 497 -3.14 2.87 6.49
CA ILE A 497 -2.23 2.57 7.61
C ILE A 497 -1.14 3.65 7.79
N VAL A 498 -0.69 4.29 6.70
CA VAL A 498 0.21 5.46 6.78
C VAL A 498 -0.48 6.63 7.49
N LEU A 499 -1.75 6.91 7.18
CA LEU A 499 -2.52 7.93 7.90
C LEU A 499 -2.62 7.59 9.39
N LEU A 500 -3.04 6.36 9.73
CA LEU A 500 -3.17 5.94 11.13
C LEU A 500 -1.84 6.04 11.89
N ALA A 501 -0.72 5.69 11.24
CA ALA A 501 0.63 5.84 11.79
C ALA A 501 0.98 7.31 12.08
N LEU A 502 0.65 8.25 11.19
CA LEU A 502 0.84 9.68 11.43
C LEU A 502 -0.01 10.17 12.61
N LEU A 503 -1.26 9.73 12.70
CA LEU A 503 -2.15 10.09 13.81
C LEU A 503 -1.62 9.53 15.15
N SER A 504 -1.12 8.29 15.19
CA SER A 504 -0.53 7.72 16.41
C SER A 504 0.76 8.42 16.83
N LEU A 505 1.50 9.01 15.88
CA LEU A 505 2.67 9.85 16.16
C LEU A 505 2.31 11.28 16.61
N GLY A 506 1.02 11.61 16.67
CA GLY A 506 0.52 12.91 17.12
C GLY A 506 0.53 14.00 16.05
N VAL A 507 0.69 13.64 14.78
CA VAL A 507 0.61 14.61 13.67
C VAL A 507 -0.83 15.12 13.52
N LYS A 508 -0.97 16.44 13.42
CA LYS A 508 -2.24 17.14 13.24
C LYS A 508 -2.26 17.92 11.93
N ASP A 509 -3.42 18.50 11.63
CA ASP A 509 -3.64 19.42 10.50
C ASP A 509 -3.37 18.77 9.12
N ILE A 510 -3.57 17.44 9.04
CA ILE A 510 -3.44 16.68 7.80
C ILE A 510 -4.58 17.04 6.84
N HIS A 511 -4.22 17.55 5.68
CA HIS A 511 -5.14 17.75 4.56
C HIS A 511 -5.11 16.51 3.68
N LEU A 512 -6.21 15.76 3.68
CA LEU A 512 -6.34 14.46 3.04
C LEU A 512 -7.26 14.55 1.82
N GLY A 513 -6.78 14.09 0.67
CA GLY A 513 -7.51 14.25 -0.58
C GLY A 513 -7.31 13.16 -1.65
N PRO A 514 -7.99 13.30 -2.79
CA PRO A 514 -8.80 14.48 -3.17
C PRO A 514 -10.21 14.48 -2.58
N THR A 515 -10.61 13.42 -1.86
CA THR A 515 -11.84 13.36 -1.05
C THR A 515 -11.55 12.66 0.27
N LEU A 516 -12.35 12.91 1.31
CA LEU A 516 -12.28 12.11 2.53
C LEU A 516 -12.81 10.67 2.25
N PRO A 517 -12.37 9.67 3.03
CA PRO A 517 -12.85 8.30 2.89
C PRO A 517 -14.34 8.11 3.17
N ALA A 518 -15.01 7.39 2.27
CA ALA A 518 -16.44 7.07 2.37
C ALA A 518 -16.78 6.14 3.54
N PHE A 519 -15.79 5.45 4.09
CA PHE A 519 -15.96 4.59 5.27
C PHE A 519 -15.89 5.36 6.59
N LEU A 520 -15.70 6.68 6.57
CA LEU A 520 -15.81 7.53 7.76
C LEU A 520 -17.23 8.07 7.87
N SER A 521 -17.95 7.66 8.92
CA SER A 521 -19.27 8.24 9.23
C SER A 521 -19.12 9.71 9.65
N PRO A 522 -20.19 10.53 9.59
CA PRO A 522 -20.13 11.92 10.04
C PRO A 522 -19.60 12.10 11.47
N ASN A 523 -19.96 11.19 12.40
CA ASN A 523 -19.48 11.25 13.79
C ASN A 523 -18.00 10.86 13.90
N VAL A 524 -17.54 9.85 13.14
CA VAL A 524 -16.12 9.47 13.13
C VAL A 524 -15.26 10.55 12.47
N VAL A 525 -15.74 11.19 11.39
CA VAL A 525 -15.10 12.39 10.81
C VAL A 525 -14.99 13.47 11.87
N LYS A 526 -16.06 13.74 12.63
CA LYS A 526 -16.04 14.74 13.70
C LYS A 526 -14.98 14.42 14.76
N VAL A 527 -14.84 13.17 15.20
CA VAL A 527 -13.78 12.76 16.14
C VAL A 527 -12.39 13.05 15.56
N LEU A 528 -12.14 12.70 14.29
CA LEU A 528 -10.86 12.97 13.63
C LEU A 528 -10.58 14.46 13.45
N VAL A 529 -11.60 15.27 13.18
CA VAL A 529 -11.50 16.73 13.13
C VAL A 529 -11.20 17.30 14.52
N ASP A 530 -11.96 16.91 15.55
CA ASP A 530 -11.83 17.48 16.90
C ASP A 530 -10.48 17.10 17.55
N MET A 531 -9.95 15.90 17.28
CA MET A 531 -8.70 15.42 17.88
C MET A 531 -7.44 15.77 17.07
N PHE A 532 -7.52 15.67 15.73
CA PHE A 532 -6.35 15.75 14.85
C PHE A 532 -6.45 16.86 13.79
N HIS A 533 -7.57 17.58 13.75
CA HIS A 533 -7.82 18.65 12.77
C HIS A 533 -7.68 18.17 11.30
N ILE A 534 -8.04 16.92 11.01
CA ILE A 534 -8.04 16.42 9.63
C ILE A 534 -9.00 17.26 8.79
N ALA A 535 -8.56 17.66 7.60
CA ALA A 535 -9.37 18.41 6.66
C ALA A 535 -9.30 17.80 5.25
N GLY A 536 -10.30 18.09 4.42
CA GLY A 536 -10.20 17.87 2.98
C GLY A 536 -9.38 18.98 2.30
N ILE A 537 -9.11 18.80 1.01
CA ILE A 537 -8.54 19.85 0.15
C ILE A 537 -9.62 20.85 -0.30
N GLY A 538 -9.22 22.11 -0.52
CA GLY A 538 -10.02 23.18 -1.10
C GLY A 538 -9.59 23.49 -2.53
N SER A 539 -9.62 24.77 -2.91
CA SER A 539 -8.96 25.24 -4.13
C SER A 539 -7.46 25.41 -3.88
N VAL A 540 -6.64 25.37 -4.94
CA VAL A 540 -5.17 25.59 -4.80
C VAL A 540 -4.89 26.95 -4.14
N GLU A 541 -5.60 28.00 -4.54
CA GLU A 541 -5.42 29.34 -3.99
C GLU A 541 -5.81 29.41 -2.51
N ASP A 542 -6.96 28.84 -2.14
CA ASP A 542 -7.43 28.87 -0.76
C ASP A 542 -6.53 28.05 0.16
N ASP A 543 -6.07 26.89 -0.31
CA ASP A 543 -5.18 26.05 0.47
C ASP A 543 -3.80 26.70 0.64
N LEU A 544 -3.22 27.29 -0.41
CA LEU A 544 -1.97 28.07 -0.27
C LEU A 544 -2.13 29.20 0.78
N LYS A 545 -3.24 29.95 0.73
CA LYS A 545 -3.54 31.01 1.72
C LYS A 545 -3.73 30.45 3.13
N LYS A 546 -4.53 29.38 3.29
CA LYS A 546 -4.80 28.72 4.58
C LYS A 546 -3.50 28.21 5.20
N PHE A 547 -2.63 27.71 4.34
CA PHE A 547 -1.31 27.25 4.70
C PHE A 547 -0.41 28.44 5.03
N GLY A 548 -0.62 29.64 4.49
CA GLY A 548 0.30 30.77 4.68
C GLY A 548 1.54 30.62 3.80
N LEU A 549 1.35 30.08 2.60
CA LEU A 549 2.37 29.90 1.57
C LEU A 549 2.38 31.08 0.61
#